data_AF-A0A6A6NWI9-F1
#
_entry.id   AF-A0A6A6NWI9-F1
#
_cell.length_a   1.000
_cell.length_b   1.000
_cell.length_c   1.000
_cell.angle_alpha   90.00
_cell.angle_beta   90.00
_cell.angle_gamma   90.00
#
_symmetry.space_group_name_H-M   'P 1'
#
loop_
_entity.id
_entity.type
_entity.pdbx_description
1 polymer ?
#
loop_
_entity_poly.entity_id
_entity_poly.type
_entity_poly.pdbx_seq_one_letter_code
_entity_poly.pdbx_strand_id
1 'polypeptide(L)'
;SSAAGNVSSATTRSRSFHHYYPIPQTRSVTLVLRPMPGVAYTTGISLDNDHKEIHLSTDYLCDLSPPHSPTRYRAEIVGVLQHELVHCYQFSASRCPGGLIEGVADWVRLEAGLAPPHWSKGRRKDGPWDAGYSRTAFFLEWVEGKFGVGSVARLNERLGDGKEYEEEGFWKGLFGKKVEELWEEYADEAWGKD
;
A
#
# COMPACT_ATOMS: atom_id res chain seq x y z
N SER A 1 -24.06 -47.76 33.74
CA SER A 1 -23.85 -47.85 32.29
C SER A 1 -25.15 -47.50 31.60
N SER A 2 -25.28 -46.58 30.66
CA SER A 2 -24.37 -45.61 30.02
C SER A 2 -25.31 -44.62 29.32
N ALA A 3 -25.04 -43.33 29.48
CA ALA A 3 -25.89 -42.24 29.01
C ALA A 3 -25.87 -42.10 27.48
N ALA A 4 -27.02 -41.70 26.93
CA ALA A 4 -27.22 -41.35 25.54
C ALA A 4 -26.39 -40.10 25.15
N GLY A 5 -25.58 -40.23 24.10
CA GLY A 5 -24.88 -39.13 23.45
C GLY A 5 -25.43 -38.91 22.05
N ASN A 6 -26.30 -37.91 21.90
CA ASN A 6 -26.73 -37.38 20.62
C ASN A 6 -25.58 -36.55 20.04
N VAL A 7 -24.96 -37.02 18.96
CA VAL A 7 -23.95 -36.23 18.23
C VAL A 7 -24.70 -35.34 17.24
N SER A 8 -25.02 -34.12 17.67
CA SER A 8 -25.43 -33.06 16.74
C SER A 8 -24.23 -32.64 15.91
N SER A 9 -24.24 -33.02 14.63
CA SER A 9 -23.35 -32.49 13.60
C SER A 9 -23.53 -30.97 13.50
N ALA A 10 -22.63 -30.22 14.12
CA ALA A 10 -22.48 -28.79 13.87
C ALA A 10 -21.86 -28.61 12.48
N THR A 11 -22.69 -28.32 11.49
CA THR A 11 -22.24 -27.93 10.15
C THR A 11 -21.58 -26.56 10.26
N THR A 12 -20.26 -26.53 10.41
CA THR A 12 -19.45 -25.32 10.23
C THR A 12 -19.62 -24.86 8.78
N ARG A 13 -20.54 -23.93 8.55
CA ARG A 13 -20.57 -23.14 7.32
C ARG A 13 -19.33 -22.25 7.33
N SER A 14 -18.23 -22.76 6.78
CA SER A 14 -17.15 -21.93 6.28
C SER A 14 -17.73 -21.10 5.13
N ARG A 15 -18.21 -19.90 5.45
CA ARG A 15 -18.46 -18.88 4.43
C ARG A 15 -17.11 -18.29 4.08
N SER A 16 -16.41 -18.93 3.15
CA SER A 16 -15.37 -18.25 2.39
C SER A 16 -16.07 -17.23 1.52
N PHE A 17 -16.28 -16.03 2.07
CA PHE A 17 -16.59 -14.86 1.26
C PHE A 17 -15.31 -14.57 0.49
N HIS A 18 -15.24 -15.03 -0.76
CA HIS A 18 -14.29 -14.46 -1.72
C HIS A 18 -14.74 -13.02 -1.93
N HIS A 19 -14.20 -12.11 -1.12
CA HIS A 19 -14.41 -10.67 -1.28
C HIS A 19 -13.74 -10.28 -2.60
N TYR A 20 -14.56 -9.98 -3.61
CA TYR A 20 -14.08 -9.61 -4.93
C TYR A 20 -13.79 -8.11 -4.92
N TYR A 21 -12.51 -7.75 -4.87
CA TYR A 21 -12.10 -6.37 -5.01
C TYR A 21 -12.22 -5.95 -6.48
N PRO A 22 -12.92 -4.84 -6.80
CA PRO A 22 -12.98 -4.35 -8.17
C PRO A 22 -11.57 -4.01 -8.65
N ILE A 23 -11.16 -4.61 -9.76
CA ILE A 23 -9.88 -4.31 -10.41
C ILE A 23 -10.07 -3.00 -11.19
N PRO A 24 -9.18 -2.01 -11.05
CA PRO A 24 -9.25 -0.80 -11.88
C PRO A 24 -9.20 -1.11 -13.37
N GLN A 25 -9.71 -0.18 -14.17
CA GLN A 25 -9.90 -0.36 -15.61
C GLN A 25 -8.59 -0.41 -16.41
N THR A 26 -7.42 -0.21 -15.77
CA THR A 26 -6.11 -0.27 -16.42
C THR A 26 -5.93 -1.56 -17.21
N ARG A 27 -5.93 -1.42 -18.53
CA ARG A 27 -5.87 -2.51 -19.51
C ARG A 27 -4.45 -2.79 -20.00
N SER A 28 -3.59 -1.78 -19.95
CA SER A 28 -2.20 -1.90 -20.40
C SER A 28 -1.31 -0.88 -19.71
N VAL A 29 -0.06 -1.27 -19.49
CA VAL A 29 0.99 -0.42 -18.94
C VAL A 29 2.18 -0.43 -19.90
N THR A 30 2.61 0.74 -20.35
CA THR A 30 3.85 0.91 -21.13
C THR A 30 4.98 1.34 -20.21
N LEU A 31 6.11 0.63 -20.24
CA LEU A 31 7.33 1.04 -19.55
C LEU A 31 8.24 1.81 -20.52
N VAL A 32 8.56 3.06 -20.16
CA VAL A 32 9.44 3.95 -20.92
C VAL A 32 10.70 4.22 -20.12
N LEU A 33 11.86 3.86 -20.67
CA LEU A 33 13.16 4.22 -20.12
C LEU A 33 13.70 5.44 -20.87
N ARG A 34 13.96 6.53 -20.16
CA ARG A 34 14.48 7.77 -20.76
C ARG A 34 15.33 8.60 -19.78
N PRO A 35 16.24 9.43 -20.28
CA PRO A 35 16.92 10.42 -19.43
C PRO A 35 15.90 11.43 -18.92
N MET A 36 15.91 11.66 -17.60
CA MET A 36 15.02 12.58 -16.91
C MET A 36 15.46 12.76 -15.44
N PRO A 37 15.18 13.91 -14.82
CA PRO A 37 15.41 14.08 -13.39
C PRO A 37 14.47 13.18 -12.56
N GLY A 38 14.84 12.93 -11.31
CA GLY A 38 14.05 12.09 -10.40
C GLY A 38 14.25 10.60 -10.64
N VAL A 39 13.36 9.79 -10.07
CA VAL A 39 13.47 8.32 -10.06
C VAL A 39 12.56 7.70 -11.13
N ALA A 40 11.26 7.84 -10.94
CA ALA A 40 10.23 7.39 -11.85
C ALA A 40 8.94 8.19 -11.65
N TYR A 41 7.98 8.04 -12.55
CA TYR A 41 6.61 8.47 -12.33
C TYR A 41 5.63 7.66 -13.20
N THR A 42 4.37 7.63 -12.75
CA THR A 42 3.25 7.03 -13.46
C THR A 42 2.30 8.09 -13.98
N THR A 43 1.78 7.90 -15.20
CA THR A 43 0.77 8.77 -15.80
C THR A 43 -0.25 7.96 -16.61
N GLY A 44 -1.44 8.50 -16.82
CA GLY A 44 -2.35 8.04 -17.88
C GLY A 44 -2.10 8.81 -19.19
N ILE A 45 -2.61 8.30 -20.30
CA ILE A 45 -2.69 9.07 -21.56
C ILE A 45 -4.05 9.75 -21.66
N SER A 46 -4.06 11.02 -22.07
CA SER A 46 -5.28 11.85 -22.10
C SER A 46 -6.39 11.32 -23.02
N LEU A 47 -6.04 10.45 -23.97
CA LEU A 47 -6.96 9.82 -24.93
C LEU A 47 -7.46 8.44 -24.47
N ASP A 48 -6.82 7.82 -23.47
CA ASP A 48 -7.12 6.48 -22.96
C ASP A 48 -6.57 6.36 -21.53
N ASN A 49 -7.36 6.79 -20.54
CA ASN A 49 -6.94 6.73 -19.14
C ASN A 49 -6.75 5.30 -18.62
N ASP A 50 -7.24 4.29 -19.36
CA ASP A 50 -7.04 2.87 -19.07
C ASP A 50 -5.70 2.34 -19.60
N HIS A 51 -4.98 3.17 -20.38
CA HIS A 51 -3.58 2.96 -20.72
C HIS A 51 -2.71 3.83 -19.80
N LYS A 52 -1.83 3.17 -19.05
CA LYS A 52 -0.87 3.83 -18.16
C LYS A 52 0.53 3.77 -18.74
N GLU A 53 1.34 4.76 -18.41
CA GLU A 53 2.76 4.78 -18.70
C GLU A 53 3.53 4.90 -17.39
N ILE A 54 4.56 4.06 -17.24
CA ILE A 54 5.59 4.21 -16.22
C ILE A 54 6.83 4.74 -16.93
N HIS A 55 7.33 5.88 -16.48
CA HIS A 55 8.60 6.42 -16.96
C HIS A 55 9.66 6.20 -15.90
N LEU A 56 10.73 5.48 -16.23
CA LEU A 56 11.87 5.21 -15.35
C LEU A 56 13.11 5.98 -15.83
N SER A 57 13.75 6.70 -14.92
CA SER A 57 14.90 7.56 -15.24
C SER A 57 16.15 6.73 -15.51
N THR A 58 16.71 6.85 -16.72
CA THR A 58 18.03 6.27 -17.01
C THR A 58 19.16 6.99 -16.29
N ASP A 59 18.97 8.24 -15.88
CA ASP A 59 19.97 9.01 -15.13
C ASP A 59 20.06 8.45 -13.70
N TYR A 60 18.92 8.21 -13.07
CA TYR A 60 18.85 7.50 -11.78
C TYR A 60 19.48 6.11 -11.85
N LEU A 61 19.19 5.34 -12.91
CA LEU A 61 19.79 4.01 -13.10
C LEU A 61 21.32 4.04 -13.28
N CYS A 62 21.87 5.14 -13.84
CA CYS A 62 23.31 5.35 -13.92
C CYS A 62 23.91 5.72 -12.56
N ASP A 63 23.20 6.53 -11.77
CA ASP A 63 23.63 6.98 -10.44
C ASP A 63 23.50 5.89 -9.37
N LEU A 64 22.63 4.90 -9.58
CA LEU A 64 22.56 3.67 -8.80
C LEU A 64 23.86 2.89 -8.93
N SER A 65 24.88 3.26 -8.15
CA SER A 65 26.24 2.69 -8.16
C SER A 65 26.23 1.14 -8.36
N PRO A 66 26.58 0.63 -9.56
CA PRO A 66 26.74 -0.81 -9.78
C PRO A 66 28.23 -1.13 -9.94
N PRO A 67 28.88 -1.78 -8.95
CA PRO A 67 29.34 -3.16 -9.21
C PRO A 67 29.42 -4.10 -7.99
N HIS A 68 29.08 -3.67 -6.76
CA HIS A 68 29.35 -4.48 -5.56
C HIS A 68 28.16 -5.32 -5.05
N SER A 69 26.95 -5.13 -5.60
CA SER A 69 25.81 -6.02 -5.31
C SER A 69 24.75 -6.01 -6.43
N PRO A 70 24.90 -6.88 -7.45
CA PRO A 70 23.91 -7.04 -8.52
C PRO A 70 22.50 -7.33 -8.00
N THR A 71 22.40 -8.05 -6.88
CA THR A 71 21.13 -8.33 -6.21
C THR A 71 20.44 -7.06 -5.71
N ARG A 72 21.19 -6.13 -5.09
CA ARG A 72 20.62 -4.86 -4.62
C ARG A 72 20.21 -3.96 -5.77
N TYR A 73 21.01 -3.90 -6.82
CA TYR A 73 20.67 -3.14 -8.03
C TYR A 73 19.35 -3.64 -8.64
N ARG A 74 19.21 -4.96 -8.80
CA ARG A 74 17.96 -5.57 -9.27
C ARG A 74 16.79 -5.29 -8.32
N ALA A 75 17.00 -5.44 -7.01
CA ALA A 75 15.95 -5.19 -6.02
C ALA A 75 15.45 -3.73 -6.04
N GLU A 76 16.34 -2.76 -6.25
CA GLU A 76 15.95 -1.36 -6.37
C GLU A 76 15.11 -1.11 -7.62
N ILE A 77 15.54 -1.59 -8.78
CA ILE A 77 14.77 -1.44 -10.03
C ILE A 77 13.40 -2.09 -9.90
N VAL A 78 13.34 -3.34 -9.41
CA VAL A 78 12.06 -4.05 -9.23
C VAL A 78 11.20 -3.34 -8.19
N GLY A 79 11.78 -2.81 -7.12
CA GLY A 79 11.07 -2.05 -6.09
C GLY A 79 10.46 -0.75 -6.62
N VAL A 80 11.20 0.02 -7.40
CA VAL A 80 10.69 1.24 -8.07
C VAL A 80 9.58 0.89 -9.06
N LEU A 81 9.79 -0.13 -9.90
CA LEU A 81 8.74 -0.57 -10.84
C LEU A 81 7.49 -1.08 -10.12
N GLN A 82 7.65 -1.78 -9.00
CA GLN A 82 6.53 -2.25 -8.19
C GLN A 82 5.73 -1.07 -7.63
N HIS A 83 6.40 -0.06 -7.09
CA HIS A 83 5.77 1.17 -6.61
C HIS A 83 4.93 1.84 -7.72
N GLU A 84 5.53 2.09 -8.88
CA GLU A 84 4.85 2.74 -10.00
C GLU A 84 3.71 1.87 -10.57
N LEU A 85 3.88 0.55 -10.57
CA LEU A 85 2.83 -0.37 -11.00
C LEU A 85 1.62 -0.33 -10.05
N VAL A 86 1.82 -0.08 -8.75
CA VAL A 86 0.69 0.12 -7.82
C VAL A 86 -0.10 1.36 -8.20
N HIS A 87 0.54 2.47 -8.54
CA HIS A 87 -0.17 3.67 -9.03
C HIS A 87 -1.02 3.41 -10.29
N CYS A 88 -0.66 2.40 -11.09
CA CYS A 88 -1.48 1.97 -12.22
C CYS A 88 -2.78 1.25 -11.81
N TYR A 89 -2.82 0.62 -10.64
CA TYR A 89 -3.93 -0.21 -10.15
C TYR A 89 -4.48 0.23 -8.79
N GLN A 90 -4.08 1.40 -8.31
CA GLN A 90 -4.59 2.01 -7.10
C GLN A 90 -5.77 2.92 -7.45
N PHE A 91 -6.80 2.90 -6.60
CA PHE A 91 -7.83 3.92 -6.65
C PHE A 91 -7.39 5.17 -5.90
N SER A 92 -7.93 6.31 -6.32
CA SER A 92 -7.77 7.57 -5.60
C SER A 92 -9.13 8.27 -5.50
N ALA A 93 -9.28 9.06 -4.45
CA ALA A 93 -10.44 9.90 -4.21
C ALA A 93 -10.02 11.38 -4.22
N SER A 94 -10.92 12.28 -4.60
CA SER A 94 -10.67 13.71 -4.45
C SER A 94 -10.39 14.05 -2.99
N ARG A 95 -9.42 14.95 -2.74
CA ARG A 95 -8.91 15.33 -1.40
C ARG A 95 -8.22 14.22 -0.61
N CYS A 96 -8.01 13.03 -1.18
CA CYS A 96 -7.17 12.02 -0.54
C CYS A 96 -5.74 12.57 -0.39
N PRO A 97 -5.11 12.47 0.80
CA PRO A 97 -3.75 12.95 1.00
C PRO A 97 -2.80 12.16 0.11
N GLY A 98 -1.89 12.86 -0.57
CA GLY A 98 -0.92 12.25 -1.48
C GLY A 98 -0.03 11.23 -0.77
N GLY A 99 0.32 11.47 0.49
CA GLY A 99 1.13 10.50 1.23
C GLY A 99 0.42 9.19 1.57
N LEU A 100 -0.92 9.15 1.63
CA LEU A 100 -1.64 7.86 1.69
C LEU A 100 -1.51 7.13 0.35
N ILE A 101 -1.58 7.84 -0.78
CA ILE A 101 -1.40 7.26 -2.11
C ILE A 101 0.00 6.67 -2.25
N GLU A 102 1.04 7.46 -1.99
CA GLU A 102 2.43 6.99 -1.99
C GLU A 102 2.68 5.87 -0.97
N GLY A 103 2.05 5.97 0.20
CA GLY A 103 2.18 4.98 1.26
C GLY A 103 1.63 3.61 0.90
N VAL A 104 0.52 3.55 0.16
CA VAL A 104 -0.03 2.27 -0.35
C VAL A 104 0.93 1.63 -1.36
N ALA A 105 1.47 2.41 -2.29
CA ALA A 105 2.47 1.94 -3.24
C ALA A 105 3.71 1.37 -2.55
N ASP A 106 4.22 2.08 -1.53
CA ASP A 106 5.38 1.63 -0.76
C ASP A 106 5.07 0.51 0.24
N TRP A 107 3.84 0.37 0.73
CA TRP A 107 3.41 -0.79 1.51
C TRP A 107 3.45 -2.07 0.67
N VAL A 108 2.96 -2.05 -0.57
CA VAL A 108 3.06 -3.22 -1.45
C VAL A 108 4.53 -3.56 -1.75
N ARG A 109 5.39 -2.54 -1.93
CA ARG A 109 6.84 -2.74 -2.07
C ARG A 109 7.46 -3.37 -0.82
N LEU A 110 7.04 -2.95 0.37
CA LEU A 110 7.46 -3.51 1.66
C LEU A 110 7.06 -5.00 1.78
N GLU A 111 5.79 -5.32 1.54
CA GLU A 111 5.26 -6.70 1.57
C GLU A 111 5.94 -7.62 0.55
N ALA A 112 6.35 -7.08 -0.60
CA ALA A 112 7.10 -7.82 -1.61
C ALA A 112 8.56 -8.10 -1.20
N GLY A 113 9.02 -7.61 -0.05
CA GLY A 113 10.40 -7.74 0.42
C GLY A 113 11.39 -6.88 -0.38
N LEU A 114 10.90 -5.78 -0.96
CA LEU A 114 11.67 -4.88 -1.84
C LEU A 114 11.97 -3.52 -1.19
N ALA A 115 11.82 -3.42 0.13
CA ALA A 115 12.16 -2.23 0.89
C ALA A 115 13.67 -1.92 0.74
N PRO A 116 14.04 -0.68 0.36
CA PRO A 116 15.43 -0.21 0.36
C PRO A 116 16.10 -0.39 1.73
N PRO A 117 17.42 -0.66 1.78
CA PRO A 117 18.13 -0.89 3.04
C PRO A 117 18.11 0.28 4.05
N HIS A 118 17.83 1.49 3.58
CA HIS A 118 17.76 2.69 4.44
C HIS A 118 16.36 2.95 5.00
N TRP A 119 15.34 2.19 4.58
CA TRP A 119 14.01 2.30 5.16
C TRP A 119 14.03 1.85 6.63
N SER A 120 13.34 2.61 7.45
CA SER A 120 13.09 2.26 8.85
C SER A 120 11.78 2.90 9.28
N LYS A 121 11.19 2.42 10.38
CA LYS A 121 10.01 3.06 10.98
C LYS A 121 10.29 4.53 11.34
N GLY A 122 11.56 4.92 11.50
CA GLY A 122 11.96 6.22 11.99
C GLY A 122 11.67 6.35 13.48
N ARG A 123 11.35 7.57 13.93
CA ARG A 123 10.93 7.89 15.30
C ARG A 123 9.55 8.52 15.32
N ARG A 124 8.91 8.47 16.49
CA ARG A 124 7.59 9.06 16.79
C ARG A 124 7.45 10.49 16.26
N LYS A 125 8.44 11.36 16.50
CA LYS A 125 8.44 12.79 16.13
C LYS A 125 8.81 13.12 14.67
N ASP A 126 9.11 12.14 13.82
CA ASP A 126 9.64 12.41 12.48
C ASP A 126 8.56 12.77 11.42
N GLY A 127 7.30 12.99 11.82
CA GLY A 127 6.23 13.47 10.92
C GLY A 127 4.85 12.82 11.15
N PRO A 128 3.84 13.22 10.35
CA PRO A 128 2.47 12.67 10.43
C PRO A 128 2.37 11.26 9.83
N TRP A 129 1.17 10.67 9.90
CA TRP A 129 0.85 9.35 9.38
C TRP A 129 0.86 9.28 7.85
N ASP A 130 0.57 10.40 7.18
CA ASP A 130 0.50 10.57 5.72
C ASP A 130 1.75 11.29 5.16
N ALA A 131 2.90 11.15 5.82
CA ALA A 131 4.15 11.69 5.28
C ALA A 131 4.59 11.03 3.95
N GLY A 132 3.94 9.93 3.58
CA GLY A 132 4.27 9.12 2.41
C GLY A 132 5.42 8.17 2.66
N TYR A 133 5.73 7.44 1.59
CA TYR A 133 6.86 6.53 1.50
C TYR A 133 6.93 5.49 2.64
N SER A 134 8.15 5.12 3.06
CA SER A 134 8.41 4.16 4.14
C SER A 134 7.62 4.40 5.43
N ARG A 135 7.39 5.67 5.82
CA ARG A 135 6.71 5.98 7.09
C ARG A 135 5.25 5.55 7.06
N THR A 136 4.53 5.96 6.02
CA THR A 136 3.14 5.54 5.82
C THR A 136 3.06 4.04 5.52
N ALA A 137 4.02 3.48 4.78
CA ALA A 137 4.08 2.04 4.49
C ALA A 137 4.16 1.17 5.76
N PHE A 138 5.02 1.50 6.73
CA PHE A 138 5.11 0.77 8.00
C PHE A 138 3.86 0.92 8.87
N PHE A 139 3.17 2.07 8.80
CA PHE A 139 1.87 2.22 9.45
C PHE A 139 0.79 1.36 8.80
N LEU A 140 0.76 1.28 7.47
CA LEU A 140 -0.16 0.40 6.76
C LEU A 140 0.14 -1.09 7.02
N GLU A 141 1.41 -1.47 7.17
CA GLU A 141 1.82 -2.81 7.64
C GLU A 141 1.23 -3.10 9.03
N TRP A 142 1.31 -2.14 9.95
CA TRP A 142 0.69 -2.27 11.27
C TRP A 142 -0.84 -2.37 11.20
N VAL A 143 -1.50 -1.55 10.37
CA VAL A 143 -2.96 -1.61 10.15
C VAL A 143 -3.36 -2.99 9.61
N GLU A 144 -2.63 -3.53 8.63
CA GLU A 144 -2.85 -4.88 8.09
C GLU A 144 -2.71 -5.95 9.19
N GLY A 145 -1.66 -5.87 10.02
CA GLY A 145 -1.46 -6.78 11.14
C GLY A 145 -2.55 -6.68 12.22
N LYS A 146 -3.06 -5.47 12.48
CA LYS A 146 -4.05 -5.19 13.53
C LYS A 146 -5.47 -5.59 13.11
N PHE A 147 -5.86 -5.30 11.87
CA PHE A 147 -7.22 -5.49 11.36
C PHE A 147 -7.37 -6.68 10.40
N GLY A 148 -6.28 -7.42 10.18
CA GLY A 148 -6.22 -8.65 9.41
C GLY A 148 -5.94 -8.44 7.93
N VAL A 149 -5.55 -9.53 7.28
CA VAL A 149 -5.21 -9.57 5.86
C VAL A 149 -6.35 -9.01 4.99
N GLY A 150 -6.02 -8.13 4.06
CA GLY A 150 -6.93 -7.40 3.18
C GLY A 150 -7.38 -6.04 3.71
N SER A 151 -6.82 -5.53 4.80
CA SER A 151 -7.17 -4.22 5.36
C SER A 151 -6.75 -3.08 4.43
N VAL A 152 -5.53 -3.12 3.90
CA VAL A 152 -5.05 -2.13 2.92
C VAL A 152 -5.79 -2.27 1.59
N ALA A 153 -6.19 -3.49 1.22
CA ALA A 153 -7.03 -3.72 0.04
C ALA A 153 -8.43 -3.09 0.19
N ARG A 154 -9.07 -3.23 1.36
CA ARG A 154 -10.36 -2.55 1.68
C ARG A 154 -10.21 -1.03 1.68
N LEU A 155 -9.07 -0.52 2.17
CA LEU A 155 -8.75 0.90 2.11
C LEU A 155 -8.71 1.38 0.66
N ASN A 156 -7.96 0.69 -0.20
CA ASN A 156 -7.88 1.01 -1.63
C ASN A 156 -9.25 0.93 -2.31
N GLU A 157 -10.04 -0.11 -2.04
CA GLU A 157 -11.42 -0.23 -2.56
C GLU A 157 -12.27 0.97 -2.15
N ARG A 158 -12.20 1.40 -0.89
CA ARG A 158 -12.95 2.55 -0.38
C ARG A 158 -12.57 3.86 -1.07
N LEU A 159 -11.32 4.02 -1.52
CA LEU A 159 -10.91 5.16 -2.35
C LEU A 159 -11.58 5.14 -3.73
N GLY A 160 -12.01 3.97 -4.22
CA GLY A 160 -12.67 3.78 -5.50
C GLY A 160 -14.20 3.94 -5.48
N ASP A 161 -14.82 4.18 -4.31
CA ASP A 161 -16.29 4.28 -4.14
C ASP A 161 -16.94 5.49 -4.84
N GLY A 162 -16.17 6.33 -5.53
CA GLY A 162 -16.65 7.54 -6.21
C GLY A 162 -17.04 8.68 -5.27
N LYS A 163 -16.68 8.58 -3.98
CA LYS A 163 -16.92 9.61 -2.96
C LYS A 163 -15.67 10.47 -2.76
N GLU A 164 -15.89 11.71 -2.34
CA GLU A 164 -14.80 12.55 -1.84
C GLU A 164 -14.21 11.95 -0.56
N TYR A 165 -12.88 12.04 -0.43
CA TYR A 165 -12.19 11.62 0.78
C TYR A 165 -12.55 12.57 1.94
N GLU A 166 -13.17 12.01 2.96
CA GLU A 166 -13.42 12.65 4.25
C GLU A 166 -12.79 11.77 5.32
N GLU A 167 -11.72 12.28 5.93
CA GLU A 167 -10.79 11.50 6.75
C GLU A 167 -11.46 10.76 7.90
N GLU A 168 -12.25 11.44 8.72
CA GLU A 168 -12.81 10.83 9.92
C GLU A 168 -13.78 9.69 9.57
N GLY A 169 -14.70 9.93 8.63
CA GLY A 169 -15.66 8.93 8.16
C GLY A 169 -15.02 7.80 7.36
N PHE A 170 -13.93 8.08 6.64
CA PHE A 170 -13.17 7.06 5.92
C PHE A 170 -12.53 6.05 6.88
N TRP A 171 -11.74 6.53 7.85
CA TRP A 171 -11.02 5.67 8.78
C TRP A 171 -11.95 5.00 9.80
N LYS A 172 -12.93 5.73 10.34
CA LYS A 172 -13.94 5.12 11.23
C LYS A 172 -14.78 4.07 10.52
N GLY A 173 -15.13 4.30 9.25
CA GLY A 173 -15.91 3.36 8.46
C GLY A 173 -15.18 2.04 8.20
N LEU A 174 -13.85 2.07 8.07
CA LEU A 174 -13.03 0.88 7.82
C LEU A 174 -12.57 0.19 9.11
N PHE A 175 -12.18 0.95 10.12
CA PHE A 175 -11.43 0.45 11.28
C PHE A 175 -12.01 0.88 12.63
N GLY A 176 -13.13 1.60 12.63
CA GLY A 176 -13.86 2.00 13.85
C GLY A 176 -13.24 3.15 14.64
N LYS A 177 -12.13 3.73 14.18
CA LYS A 177 -11.36 4.80 14.85
C LYS A 177 -10.92 5.88 13.86
N LYS A 178 -10.61 7.07 14.37
CA LYS A 178 -9.94 8.12 13.56
C LYS A 178 -8.51 7.70 13.26
N VAL A 179 -7.94 8.21 12.17
CA VAL A 179 -6.55 7.88 11.80
C VAL A 179 -5.55 8.39 12.84
N GLU A 180 -5.82 9.49 13.52
CA GLU A 180 -4.98 10.01 14.59
C GLU A 180 -4.90 9.02 15.75
N GLU A 181 -6.02 8.42 16.13
CA GLU A 181 -6.08 7.42 17.21
C GLU A 181 -5.31 6.15 16.80
N LEU A 182 -5.48 5.71 15.55
CA LEU A 182 -4.75 4.57 15.00
C LEU A 182 -3.25 4.83 14.92
N TRP A 183 -2.87 6.03 14.49
CA TRP A 183 -1.48 6.45 14.40
C TRP A 183 -0.83 6.53 15.79
N GLU A 184 -1.55 7.03 16.79
CA GLU A 184 -1.07 7.10 18.16
C GLU A 184 -0.92 5.70 18.78
N GLU A 185 -1.84 4.77 18.51
CA GLU A 185 -1.70 3.35 18.87
C GLU A 185 -0.48 2.70 18.20
N TYR A 186 -0.31 2.90 16.89
CA TYR A 186 0.88 2.43 16.18
C TYR A 186 2.16 3.02 16.80
N ALA A 187 2.15 4.31 17.12
CA ALA A 187 3.31 4.98 17.68
C ALA A 187 3.68 4.43 19.07
N ASP A 188 2.69 4.19 19.92
CA ASP A 188 2.87 3.56 21.23
C ASP A 188 3.45 2.15 21.11
N GLU A 189 2.97 1.34 20.14
CA GLU A 189 3.48 -0.02 19.91
C GLU A 189 4.88 -0.03 19.27
N ALA A 190 5.18 0.91 18.37
CA ALA A 190 6.44 0.97 17.64
C ALA A 190 7.60 1.58 18.45
N TRP A 191 7.30 2.55 19.32
CA TRP A 191 8.33 3.34 20.02
C TRP A 191 8.13 3.43 21.54
N GLY A 192 7.04 2.90 22.08
CA GLY A 192 6.66 3.07 23.48
C GLY A 192 5.80 4.32 23.71
N LYS A 193 5.19 4.36 24.88
CA LYS A 193 4.42 5.52 25.35
C LYS A 193 5.37 6.64 25.75
N ASP A 194 5.01 7.87 25.40
CA ASP A 194 5.65 9.07 25.93
C ASP A 194 5.34 9.27 27.43
#